data_AF-A0A2E7CGQ4-F1
#
_entry.id   AF-A0A2E7CGQ4-F1
#
_cell.length_a   1.000
_cell.length_b   1.000
_cell.length_c   1.000
_cell.angle_alpha   90.00
_cell.angle_beta   90.00
_cell.angle_gamma   90.00
#
_symmetry.space_group_name_H-M   'P 1'
#
loop_
_entity.id
_entity.type
_entity.pdbx_description
1 polymer ?
#
loop_
_entity_poly.entity_id
_entity_poly.type
_entity_poly.pdbx_seq_one_letter_code
_entity_poly.pdbx_strand_id
1 'polypeptide(L)'
;MNTPMLTIGAVSQATGIPVNTLRTWERRYNFPPSNRSPGRQRLYSPDIILHLRLINKALDKGLRPRQIMGLSHEDLSNILGETSTDEKLENNKEILEWLEAAQNLDGLALDKGFKSALSHLGLQSFIIDRVCPFLELIGRSWSEGSMEIFQEHFASQRISDFLTSCWRSLSDSTQGKTIVCAALPGEQHYLGLQMAASIMALNGFKIIFIGPQTPLTDIQACAWQSQAYAVLLSCSITTSHKDLFPMLIELRRLLPPSTQMIIGGSGAPSNMDNIVRIGDFNELSSWAAHHIKELKGSIEQFNE
;
A
#
# COMPACT_ATOMS: atom_id res chain seq x y z
N MET A 1 19.06 2.99 -19.63
CA MET A 1 18.78 4.42 -19.38
C MET A 1 19.35 4.78 -18.01
N ASN A 2 19.89 6.00 -17.82
CA ASN A 2 20.49 6.41 -16.54
C ASN A 2 19.37 6.74 -15.55
N THR A 3 19.11 5.86 -14.58
CA THR A 3 18.09 6.08 -13.55
C THR A 3 18.46 7.29 -12.68
N PRO A 4 17.56 8.25 -12.45
CA PRO A 4 17.88 9.45 -11.67
C PRO A 4 18.26 9.08 -10.23
N MET A 5 19.43 9.55 -9.78
CA MET A 5 19.89 9.30 -8.41
C MET A 5 19.16 10.18 -7.39
N LEU A 6 18.99 9.67 -6.18
CA LEU A 6 18.19 10.25 -5.10
C LEU A 6 19.06 10.96 -4.07
N THR A 7 18.53 12.02 -3.46
CA THR A 7 19.19 12.66 -2.31
C THR A 7 18.97 11.85 -1.03
N ILE A 8 19.80 12.05 -0.01
CA ILE A 8 19.64 11.37 1.29
C ILE A 8 18.27 11.65 1.93
N GLY A 9 17.69 12.83 1.69
CA GLY A 9 16.35 13.19 2.17
C GLY A 9 15.25 12.38 1.48
N ALA A 10 15.35 12.22 0.16
CA ALA A 10 14.43 11.38 -0.61
C ALA A 10 14.53 9.91 -0.19
N VAL A 11 15.75 9.38 0.06
CA VAL A 11 15.95 8.02 0.58
C VAL A 11 15.32 7.87 1.96
N SER A 12 15.50 8.84 2.85
CA SER A 12 14.90 8.82 4.20
C SER A 12 13.37 8.79 4.14
N GLN A 13 12.75 9.62 3.30
CA GLN A 13 11.30 9.58 3.08
C GLN A 13 10.82 8.24 2.49
N ALA A 14 11.54 7.70 1.50
CA ALA A 14 11.15 6.47 0.82
C ALA A 14 11.32 5.20 1.68
N THR A 15 12.24 5.21 2.64
CA THR A 15 12.59 4.05 3.47
C THR A 15 12.06 4.12 4.90
N GLY A 16 11.65 5.30 5.37
CA GLY A 16 11.26 5.53 6.77
C GLY A 16 12.45 5.63 7.74
N ILE A 17 13.69 5.44 7.27
CA ILE A 17 14.89 5.51 8.11
C ILE A 17 15.33 6.97 8.26
N PRO A 18 15.55 7.49 9.48
CA PRO A 18 16.00 8.86 9.69
C PRO A 18 17.34 9.17 8.99
N VAL A 19 17.47 10.37 8.41
CA VAL A 19 18.72 10.83 7.75
C VAL A 19 19.96 10.64 8.64
N ASN A 20 19.85 10.91 9.94
CA ASN A 20 20.94 10.74 10.89
C ASN A 20 21.36 9.26 11.06
N THR A 21 20.41 8.34 10.98
CA THR A 21 20.64 6.90 11.02
C THR A 21 21.37 6.45 9.75
N LEU A 22 20.90 6.88 8.57
CA LEU A 22 21.56 6.60 7.28
C LEU A 22 23.00 7.11 7.26
N ARG A 23 23.26 8.33 7.74
CA ARG A 23 24.63 8.88 7.88
C ARG A 23 25.50 8.09 8.85
N THR A 24 24.91 7.62 9.95
CA THR A 24 25.63 6.81 10.93
C THR A 24 26.02 5.47 10.35
N TRP A 25 25.11 4.85 9.60
CA TRP A 25 25.37 3.59 8.93
C TRP A 25 26.42 3.72 7.83
N GLU A 26 26.35 4.77 7.01
CA GLU A 26 27.35 5.03 5.97
C GLU A 26 28.74 5.17 6.59
N ARG A 27 28.85 5.88 7.72
CA ARG A 27 30.13 6.05 8.42
C ARG A 27 30.65 4.76 9.09
N ARG A 28 29.77 3.96 9.70
CA ARG A 28 30.17 2.80 10.52
C ARG A 28 30.29 1.50 9.73
N TYR A 29 29.47 1.34 8.71
CA TYR A 29 29.32 0.09 7.94
C TYR A 29 29.56 0.29 6.44
N ASN A 30 29.90 1.51 6.02
CA ASN A 30 30.09 1.86 4.60
C ASN A 30 28.86 1.59 3.73
N PHE A 31 27.67 1.70 4.32
CA PHE A 31 26.38 1.42 3.66
C PHE A 31 25.28 2.37 4.17
N PRO A 32 24.35 2.85 3.34
CA PRO A 32 24.24 2.60 1.89
C PRO A 32 25.37 3.27 1.09
N PRO A 33 25.81 2.67 -0.02
CA PRO A 33 26.81 3.29 -0.88
C PRO A 33 26.27 4.60 -1.45
N SER A 34 27.07 5.67 -1.39
CA SER A 34 26.71 6.97 -1.93
C SER A 34 27.65 7.39 -3.04
N ASN A 35 27.08 7.90 -4.13
CA ASN A 35 27.81 8.62 -5.15
C ASN A 35 27.86 10.09 -4.75
N ARG A 36 28.87 10.83 -5.24
CA ARG A 36 28.95 12.27 -5.03
C ARG A 36 28.59 13.01 -6.31
N SER A 37 27.67 13.96 -6.22
CA SER A 37 27.42 14.92 -7.29
C SER A 37 28.64 15.83 -7.48
N PRO A 38 28.74 16.56 -8.62
CA PRO A 38 29.74 17.61 -8.81
C PRO A 38 29.73 18.66 -7.68
N GLY A 39 28.56 18.89 -7.08
CA GLY A 39 28.36 19.76 -5.90
C GLY A 39 28.65 19.10 -4.55
N ARG A 40 29.35 17.95 -4.51
CA ARG A 40 29.68 17.15 -3.30
C ARG A 40 28.48 16.66 -2.48
N GLN A 41 27.27 16.67 -3.03
CA GLN A 41 26.10 16.11 -2.37
C GLN A 41 26.06 14.58 -2.54
N ARG A 42 25.58 13.87 -1.52
CA ARG A 42 25.38 12.41 -1.56
C ARG A 42 24.16 12.07 -2.41
N LEU A 43 24.38 11.17 -3.36
CA LEU A 43 23.39 10.65 -4.28
C LEU A 43 23.33 9.13 -4.15
N TYR A 44 22.13 8.58 -4.17
CA TYR A 44 21.86 7.17 -3.97
C TYR A 44 21.13 6.61 -5.18
N SER A 45 21.45 5.39 -5.55
CA SER A 45 20.72 4.72 -6.63
C SER A 45 19.35 4.25 -6.13
N PRO A 46 18.26 4.36 -6.91
CA PRO A 46 16.91 4.01 -6.42
C PRO A 46 16.72 2.55 -6.00
N ASP A 47 17.47 1.63 -6.58
CA ASP A 47 17.53 0.21 -6.20
C ASP A 47 17.89 -0.01 -4.71
N ILE A 48 18.61 0.93 -4.09
CA ILE A 48 18.96 0.84 -2.67
C ILE A 48 17.75 0.96 -1.74
N ILE A 49 16.64 1.57 -2.20
CA ILE A 49 15.43 1.76 -1.38
C ILE A 49 14.88 0.42 -0.93
N LEU A 50 14.78 -0.54 -1.86
CA LEU A 50 14.20 -1.84 -1.57
C LEU A 50 15.03 -2.58 -0.52
N HIS A 51 16.36 -2.55 -0.67
CA HIS A 51 17.29 -3.13 0.30
C HIS A 51 17.20 -2.43 1.67
N LEU A 52 17.18 -1.10 1.71
CA LEU A 52 17.03 -0.35 2.97
C LEU A 52 15.72 -0.64 3.69
N ARG A 53 14.62 -0.86 2.95
CA ARG A 53 13.33 -1.28 3.54
C ARG A 53 13.44 -2.66 4.19
N LEU A 54 14.14 -3.61 3.56
CA LEU A 54 14.40 -4.92 4.18
C LEU A 54 15.24 -4.80 5.45
N ILE A 55 16.30 -3.98 5.41
CA ILE A 55 17.13 -3.73 6.59
C ILE A 55 16.26 -3.13 7.71
N ASN A 56 15.41 -2.15 7.40
CA ASN A 56 14.52 -1.55 8.40
C ASN A 56 13.56 -2.60 9.00
N LYS A 57 12.93 -3.42 8.17
CA LYS A 57 12.05 -4.52 8.59
C LYS A 57 12.78 -5.54 9.46
N ALA A 58 14.05 -5.83 9.16
CA ALA A 58 14.89 -6.73 9.94
C ALA A 58 15.22 -6.15 11.33
N LEU A 59 15.47 -4.84 11.42
CA LEU A 59 15.64 -4.14 12.69
C LEU A 59 14.36 -4.17 13.53
N ASP A 60 13.20 -3.96 12.89
CA ASP A 60 11.89 -4.01 13.57
C ASP A 60 11.60 -5.41 14.15
N LYS A 61 12.11 -6.47 13.51
CA LYS A 61 12.10 -7.85 14.05
C LYS A 61 13.13 -8.11 15.15
N GLY A 62 13.87 -7.09 15.60
CA GLY A 62 14.82 -7.17 16.71
C GLY A 62 16.24 -7.60 16.34
N LEU A 63 16.55 -7.72 15.04
CA LEU A 63 17.92 -7.99 14.59
C LEU A 63 18.80 -6.76 14.80
N ARG A 64 20.06 -6.97 15.18
CA ARG A 64 20.98 -5.86 15.45
C ARG A 64 21.62 -5.39 14.14
N PRO A 65 21.91 -4.08 13.97
CA PRO A 65 22.58 -3.57 12.78
C PRO A 65 23.85 -4.36 12.40
N ARG A 66 24.68 -4.75 13.38
CA ARG A 66 25.90 -5.54 13.11
C ARG A 66 25.63 -6.91 12.44
N GLN A 67 24.44 -7.49 12.63
CA GLN A 67 24.07 -8.79 12.05
C GLN A 67 23.57 -8.68 10.61
N ILE A 68 23.01 -7.53 10.25
CA ILE A 68 22.29 -7.36 8.98
C ILE A 68 22.99 -6.39 8.01
N MET A 69 23.83 -5.50 8.52
CA MET A 69 24.58 -4.55 7.71
C MET A 69 25.70 -5.30 6.96
N GLY A 70 25.52 -5.46 5.64
CA GLY A 70 26.43 -6.20 4.76
C GLY A 70 25.84 -7.52 4.24
N LEU A 71 24.66 -7.92 4.71
CA LEU A 71 23.93 -9.03 4.09
C LEU A 71 23.43 -8.63 2.69
N SER A 72 23.32 -9.63 1.82
CA SER A 72 22.70 -9.41 0.53
C SER A 72 21.19 -9.20 0.69
N HIS A 73 20.56 -8.62 -0.34
CA HIS A 73 19.11 -8.52 -0.39
C HIS A 73 18.44 -9.90 -0.21
N GLU A 74 19.04 -10.95 -0.77
CA GLU A 74 18.56 -12.33 -0.67
C GLU A 74 18.69 -12.90 0.74
N ASP A 75 19.83 -12.71 1.41
CA ASP A 75 20.04 -13.16 2.80
C ASP A 75 19.08 -12.46 3.77
N LEU A 76 18.85 -11.16 3.56
CA LEU A 76 17.88 -10.41 4.35
C LEU A 76 16.47 -10.93 4.12
N SER A 77 16.06 -11.16 2.87
CA SER A 77 14.78 -11.79 2.57
C SER A 77 14.65 -13.16 3.26
N ASN A 78 15.67 -14.01 3.17
CA ASN A 78 15.67 -15.34 3.79
C ASN A 78 15.54 -15.26 5.32
N ILE A 79 16.31 -14.39 5.97
CA ILE A 79 16.23 -14.18 7.44
C ILE A 79 14.87 -13.60 7.84
N LEU A 80 14.28 -12.76 6.99
CA LEU A 80 12.96 -12.18 7.20
C LEU A 80 11.82 -13.19 6.94
N GLY A 81 12.12 -14.37 6.39
CA GLY A 81 11.12 -15.34 5.93
C GLY A 81 10.39 -14.89 4.66
N GLU A 82 10.97 -13.97 3.89
CA GLU A 82 10.47 -13.55 2.59
C GLU A 82 10.99 -14.51 1.52
N THR A 83 10.23 -15.59 1.31
CA THR A 83 10.21 -16.56 0.19
C THR A 83 11.56 -17.02 -0.40
N SER A 84 11.69 -18.35 -0.51
CA SER A 84 12.83 -19.03 -1.15
C SER A 84 13.03 -18.60 -2.61
N THR A 85 14.22 -18.82 -3.17
CA THR A 85 14.53 -18.52 -4.59
C THR A 85 13.57 -19.20 -5.56
N ASP A 86 13.13 -20.42 -5.23
CA ASP A 86 12.20 -21.19 -6.05
C ASP A 86 10.77 -20.60 -5.97
N GLU A 87 10.30 -20.21 -4.79
CA GLU A 87 9.03 -19.49 -4.63
C GLU A 87 9.07 -18.11 -5.31
N LYS A 88 10.17 -17.37 -5.23
CA LYS A 88 10.32 -16.10 -5.96
C LYS A 88 10.27 -16.31 -7.47
N LEU A 89 10.86 -17.38 -7.98
CA LEU A 89 10.83 -17.73 -9.40
C LEU A 89 9.41 -18.11 -9.84
N GLU A 90 8.71 -18.94 -9.07
CA GLU A 90 7.31 -19.32 -9.32
C GLU A 90 6.38 -18.12 -9.25
N ASN A 91 6.53 -17.24 -8.25
CA ASN A 91 5.77 -16.00 -8.11
C ASN A 91 5.94 -15.11 -9.35
N ASN A 92 7.17 -14.94 -9.82
CA ASN A 92 7.46 -14.16 -11.02
C ASN A 92 6.84 -14.81 -12.27
N LYS A 93 6.87 -16.14 -12.37
CA LYS A 93 6.27 -16.87 -13.49
C LYS A 93 4.75 -16.66 -13.55
N GLU A 94 4.05 -16.81 -12.43
CA GLU A 94 2.59 -16.61 -12.37
C GLU A 94 2.20 -15.18 -12.78
N ILE A 95 2.93 -14.16 -12.31
CA ILE A 95 2.68 -12.76 -12.70
C ILE A 95 2.93 -12.52 -14.20
N LEU A 96 3.95 -13.17 -14.79
CA LEU A 96 4.21 -13.09 -16.23
C LEU A 96 3.10 -13.76 -17.06
N GLU A 97 2.56 -14.89 -16.59
CA GLU A 97 1.41 -15.54 -17.22
C GLU A 97 0.16 -14.64 -17.18
N TRP A 98 -0.03 -13.89 -16.07
CA TRP A 98 -1.12 -12.90 -15.99
C TRP A 98 -0.90 -11.73 -16.95
N LEU A 99 0.36 -11.28 -17.13
CA LEU A 99 0.67 -10.23 -18.10
C LEU A 99 0.36 -10.68 -19.52
N GLU A 100 0.76 -11.90 -19.89
CA GLU A 100 0.44 -12.48 -21.20
C GLU A 100 -1.08 -12.60 -21.41
N ALA A 101 -1.80 -13.08 -20.40
CA ALA A 101 -3.26 -13.15 -20.43
C ALA A 101 -3.89 -11.75 -20.60
N ALA A 102 -3.38 -10.73 -19.92
CA ALA A 102 -3.82 -9.34 -20.08
C ALA A 102 -3.56 -8.80 -21.49
N GLN A 103 -2.38 -9.07 -22.05
CA GLN A 103 -2.03 -8.68 -23.43
C GLN A 103 -2.95 -9.35 -24.46
N ASN A 104 -3.31 -10.61 -24.22
CA ASN A 104 -4.22 -11.38 -25.09
C ASN A 104 -5.71 -11.17 -24.78
N LEU A 105 -6.05 -10.29 -23.83
CA LEU A 105 -7.41 -10.04 -23.35
C LEU A 105 -8.13 -11.31 -22.84
N ASP A 106 -7.36 -12.28 -22.32
CA ASP A 106 -7.89 -13.53 -21.77
C ASP A 106 -8.34 -13.34 -20.32
N GLY A 107 -9.61 -12.94 -20.17
CA GLY A 107 -10.21 -12.71 -18.86
C GLY A 107 -10.42 -14.00 -18.06
N LEU A 108 -10.55 -15.15 -18.74
CA LEU A 108 -10.75 -16.43 -18.07
C LEU A 108 -9.45 -16.93 -17.43
N ALA A 109 -8.32 -16.76 -18.12
CA ALA A 109 -7.00 -17.07 -17.59
C ALA A 109 -6.69 -16.20 -16.36
N LEU A 110 -6.93 -14.89 -16.45
CA LEU A 110 -6.76 -13.96 -15.32
C LEU A 110 -7.60 -14.38 -14.10
N ASP A 111 -8.90 -14.62 -14.28
CA ASP A 111 -9.77 -15.00 -13.16
C ASP A 111 -9.36 -16.32 -12.50
N LYS A 112 -8.91 -17.30 -13.30
CA LYS A 112 -8.41 -18.58 -12.76
C LYS A 112 -7.12 -18.35 -11.97
N GLY A 113 -6.20 -17.57 -12.51
CA GLY A 113 -4.96 -17.20 -11.83
C GLY A 113 -5.23 -16.50 -10.51
N PHE A 114 -6.08 -15.46 -10.51
CA PHE A 114 -6.44 -14.73 -9.30
C PHE A 114 -7.08 -15.63 -8.23
N LYS A 115 -8.01 -16.51 -8.63
CA LYS A 115 -8.64 -17.47 -7.71
C LYS A 115 -7.63 -18.45 -7.12
N SER A 116 -6.72 -18.98 -7.94
CA SER A 116 -5.69 -19.91 -7.48
C SER A 116 -4.75 -19.24 -6.48
N ALA A 117 -4.22 -18.07 -6.83
CA ALA A 117 -3.34 -17.31 -5.97
C ALA A 117 -4.01 -16.91 -4.65
N LEU A 118 -5.28 -16.45 -4.71
CA LEU A 118 -6.06 -16.15 -3.50
C LEU A 118 -6.22 -17.38 -2.60
N SER A 119 -6.50 -18.56 -3.19
CA SER A 119 -6.68 -19.80 -2.43
C SER A 119 -5.39 -20.28 -1.76
N HIS A 120 -4.23 -20.03 -2.35
CA HIS A 120 -2.93 -20.46 -1.81
C HIS A 120 -2.34 -19.46 -0.81
N LEU A 121 -2.49 -18.15 -1.05
CA LEU A 121 -1.84 -17.10 -0.28
C LEU A 121 -2.74 -16.48 0.80
N GLY A 122 -4.06 -16.54 0.61
CA GLY A 122 -5.00 -15.70 1.35
C GLY A 122 -5.02 -14.25 0.85
N LEU A 123 -6.05 -13.48 1.24
CA LEU A 123 -6.36 -12.19 0.61
C LEU A 123 -5.29 -11.11 0.80
N GLN A 124 -4.71 -10.99 2.00
CA GLN A 124 -3.68 -9.99 2.27
C GLN A 124 -2.41 -10.24 1.45
N SER A 125 -1.88 -11.46 1.49
CA SER A 125 -0.67 -11.83 0.73
C SER A 125 -0.94 -11.84 -0.78
N PHE A 126 -2.13 -12.24 -1.23
CA PHE A 126 -2.54 -12.08 -2.62
C PHE A 126 -2.45 -10.61 -3.08
N ILE A 127 -2.93 -9.67 -2.27
CA ILE A 127 -2.83 -8.24 -2.62
C ILE A 127 -1.37 -7.79 -2.68
N ILE A 128 -0.60 -8.05 -1.62
CA ILE A 128 0.76 -7.50 -1.44
C ILE A 128 1.77 -8.17 -2.36
N ASP A 129 1.72 -9.51 -2.46
CA ASP A 129 2.74 -10.32 -3.11
C ASP A 129 2.38 -10.72 -4.55
N ARG A 130 1.16 -10.39 -5.01
CA ARG A 130 0.72 -10.65 -6.40
C ARG A 130 0.14 -9.42 -7.09
N VAL A 131 -0.97 -8.88 -6.58
CA VAL A 131 -1.69 -7.79 -7.26
C VAL A 131 -0.81 -6.54 -7.38
N CYS A 132 -0.13 -6.13 -6.31
CA CYS A 132 0.77 -4.98 -6.34
C CYS A 132 1.91 -5.16 -7.37
N PRO A 133 2.71 -6.25 -7.34
CA PRO A 133 3.72 -6.53 -8.37
C PRO A 133 3.16 -6.57 -9.79
N PHE A 134 1.98 -7.16 -9.99
CA PHE A 134 1.35 -7.25 -11.31
C PHE A 134 0.97 -5.87 -11.86
N LEU A 135 0.39 -4.99 -11.02
CA LEU A 135 0.08 -3.61 -11.40
C LEU A 135 1.34 -2.79 -11.73
N GLU A 136 2.42 -2.98 -10.96
CA GLU A 136 3.71 -2.37 -11.29
C GLU A 136 4.24 -2.83 -12.64
N LEU A 137 4.12 -4.13 -12.94
CA LEU A 137 4.55 -4.70 -14.20
C LEU A 137 3.72 -4.16 -15.37
N ILE A 138 2.39 -4.13 -15.25
CA ILE A 138 1.49 -3.51 -16.23
C ILE A 138 1.91 -2.06 -16.52
N GLY A 139 2.13 -1.26 -15.47
CA GLY A 139 2.53 0.14 -15.60
C GLY A 139 3.87 0.31 -16.32
N ARG A 140 4.85 -0.58 -16.04
CA ARG A 140 6.14 -0.60 -16.75
C ARG A 140 5.97 -1.00 -18.21
N SER A 141 5.25 -2.08 -18.51
CA SER A 141 5.02 -2.56 -19.87
C SER A 141 4.31 -1.51 -20.74
N TRP A 142 3.33 -0.80 -20.18
CA TRP A 142 2.70 0.32 -20.87
C TRP A 142 3.68 1.47 -21.14
N SER A 143 4.47 1.86 -20.13
CA SER A 143 5.46 2.94 -20.29
C SER A 143 6.58 2.63 -21.30
N GLU A 144 6.89 1.35 -21.47
CA GLU A 144 7.87 0.83 -22.42
C GLU A 144 7.27 0.58 -23.83
N GLY A 145 5.96 0.73 -23.99
CA GLY A 145 5.26 0.49 -25.25
C GLY A 145 5.06 -0.98 -25.61
N SER A 146 5.29 -1.91 -24.66
CA SER A 146 5.01 -3.35 -24.83
C SER A 146 3.58 -3.74 -24.44
N MET A 147 2.77 -2.76 -24.04
CA MET A 147 1.37 -2.93 -23.70
C MET A 147 0.57 -1.69 -24.13
N GLU A 148 -0.57 -1.94 -24.77
CA GLU A 148 -1.50 -0.91 -25.21
C GLU A 148 -2.42 -0.45 -24.06
N ILE A 149 -2.95 0.77 -24.14
CA ILE A 149 -3.83 1.34 -23.10
C ILE A 149 -5.06 0.45 -22.86
N PHE A 150 -5.63 -0.15 -23.91
CA PHE A 150 -6.80 -1.01 -23.76
C PHE A 150 -6.49 -2.31 -22.99
N GLN A 151 -5.24 -2.81 -23.07
CA GLN A 151 -4.81 -3.99 -22.32
C GLN A 151 -4.62 -3.64 -20.85
N GLU A 152 -4.05 -2.47 -20.54
CA GLU A 152 -3.91 -1.96 -19.17
C GLU A 152 -5.30 -1.81 -18.53
N HIS A 153 -6.20 -1.10 -19.20
CA HIS A 153 -7.57 -0.91 -18.72
C HIS A 153 -8.29 -2.24 -18.51
N PHE A 154 -8.13 -3.18 -19.44
CA PHE A 154 -8.68 -4.53 -19.29
C PHE A 154 -8.16 -5.21 -18.02
N ALA A 155 -6.85 -5.26 -17.81
CA ALA A 155 -6.26 -5.91 -16.65
C ALA A 155 -6.70 -5.25 -15.33
N SER A 156 -6.61 -3.92 -15.25
CA SER A 156 -7.02 -3.14 -14.08
C SER A 156 -8.51 -3.32 -13.76
N GLN A 157 -9.37 -3.40 -14.78
CA GLN A 157 -10.80 -3.66 -14.60
C GLN A 157 -11.05 -5.08 -14.04
N ARG A 158 -10.32 -6.09 -14.53
CA ARG A 158 -10.45 -7.47 -14.00
C ARG A 158 -10.03 -7.58 -12.55
N ILE A 159 -8.94 -6.90 -12.16
CA ILE A 159 -8.51 -6.84 -10.75
C ILE A 159 -9.57 -6.13 -9.90
N SER A 160 -10.11 -5.01 -10.37
CA SER A 160 -11.16 -4.23 -9.69
C SER A 160 -12.41 -5.08 -9.42
N ASP A 161 -12.90 -5.80 -10.43
CA ASP A 161 -14.07 -6.68 -10.31
C ASP A 161 -13.80 -7.82 -9.31
N PHE A 162 -12.61 -8.43 -9.39
CA PHE A 162 -12.21 -9.53 -8.51
C PHE A 162 -12.12 -9.09 -7.05
N LEU A 163 -11.39 -8.02 -6.76
CA LEU A 163 -11.26 -7.48 -5.40
C LEU A 163 -12.61 -7.07 -4.83
N THR A 164 -13.47 -6.49 -5.68
CA THR A 164 -14.84 -6.12 -5.32
C THR A 164 -15.68 -7.31 -4.87
N SER A 165 -15.57 -8.43 -5.57
CA SER A 165 -16.22 -9.68 -5.15
C SER A 165 -15.72 -10.13 -3.77
N CYS A 166 -14.40 -10.11 -3.55
CA CYS A 166 -13.79 -10.54 -2.30
C CYS A 166 -14.23 -9.68 -1.10
N TRP A 167 -14.10 -8.36 -1.18
CA TRP A 167 -14.38 -7.51 -0.02
C TRP A 167 -15.87 -7.40 0.27
N ARG A 168 -16.75 -7.49 -0.74
CA ARG A 168 -18.20 -7.52 -0.51
C ARG A 168 -18.63 -8.74 0.28
N SER A 169 -18.15 -9.92 -0.12
CA SER A 169 -18.46 -11.17 0.59
C SER A 169 -18.04 -11.12 2.07
N LEU A 170 -16.88 -10.54 2.37
CA LEU A 170 -16.38 -10.35 3.74
C LEU A 170 -17.16 -9.27 4.50
N SER A 171 -17.46 -8.15 3.84
CA SER A 171 -18.20 -7.02 4.44
C SER A 171 -19.65 -7.38 4.77
N ASP A 172 -20.32 -8.16 3.93
CA ASP A 172 -21.73 -8.53 4.11
C ASP A 172 -21.92 -9.59 5.19
N SER A 173 -20.85 -10.32 5.54
CA SER A 173 -20.87 -11.36 6.58
C SER A 173 -20.51 -10.84 7.98
N THR A 174 -20.09 -9.58 8.11
CA THR A 174 -19.70 -8.98 9.40
C THR A 174 -20.73 -8.00 9.95
N GLN A 175 -20.79 -7.88 11.28
CA GLN A 175 -21.47 -6.82 12.03
C GLN A 175 -20.49 -5.83 12.65
N GLY A 176 -19.24 -5.81 12.16
CA GLY A 176 -18.19 -4.91 12.64
C GLY A 176 -18.46 -3.44 12.37
N LYS A 177 -17.59 -2.59 12.92
CA LYS A 177 -17.67 -1.13 12.72
C LYS A 177 -17.56 -0.76 11.24
N THR A 178 -18.21 0.33 10.87
CA THR A 178 -18.26 0.80 9.48
C THR A 178 -17.06 1.64 9.11
N ILE A 179 -16.45 1.33 7.97
CA ILE A 179 -15.40 2.09 7.30
C ILE A 179 -15.96 2.62 6.00
N VAL A 180 -15.90 3.94 5.83
CA VAL A 180 -16.25 4.59 4.58
C VAL A 180 -15.00 4.74 3.73
N CYS A 181 -15.01 4.19 2.53
CA CYS A 181 -13.92 4.30 1.56
C CYS A 181 -14.33 5.27 0.45
N ALA A 182 -13.55 6.33 0.24
CA ALA A 182 -13.82 7.32 -0.80
C ALA A 182 -12.52 7.80 -1.48
N ALA A 183 -12.60 8.13 -2.77
CA ALA A 183 -11.56 8.93 -3.41
C ALA A 183 -12.00 10.40 -3.44
N LEU A 184 -11.05 11.30 -3.19
CA LEU A 184 -11.30 12.73 -3.16
C LEU A 184 -11.69 13.28 -4.55
N PRO A 185 -12.28 14.48 -4.64
CA PRO A 185 -12.56 15.12 -5.92
C PRO A 185 -11.32 15.18 -6.82
N GLY A 186 -11.48 14.78 -8.08
CA GLY A 186 -10.39 14.71 -9.05
C GLY A 186 -9.51 13.46 -8.97
N GLU A 187 -9.65 12.61 -7.94
CA GLU A 187 -8.90 11.35 -7.84
C GLU A 187 -9.60 10.24 -8.64
N GLN A 188 -8.91 9.76 -9.66
CA GLN A 188 -9.37 8.67 -10.53
C GLN A 188 -8.81 7.31 -10.10
N HIS A 189 -7.73 7.27 -9.33
CA HIS A 189 -7.09 6.01 -8.94
C HIS A 189 -7.76 5.44 -7.70
N TYR A 190 -8.63 4.46 -7.91
CA TYR A 190 -9.40 3.83 -6.83
C TYR A 190 -9.02 2.37 -6.56
N LEU A 191 -8.15 1.76 -7.37
CA LEU A 191 -7.74 0.36 -7.17
C LEU A 191 -6.96 0.17 -5.86
N GLY A 192 -6.08 1.13 -5.52
CA GLY A 192 -5.41 1.18 -4.21
C GLY A 192 -6.41 1.24 -3.05
N LEU A 193 -7.51 1.99 -3.23
CA LEU A 193 -8.58 2.09 -2.26
C LEU A 193 -9.37 0.77 -2.14
N GLN A 194 -9.60 0.05 -3.25
CA GLN A 194 -10.22 -1.28 -3.22
C GLN A 194 -9.35 -2.31 -2.51
N MET A 195 -8.03 -2.31 -2.76
CA MET A 195 -7.08 -3.15 -2.03
C MET A 195 -7.11 -2.85 -0.52
N ALA A 196 -7.14 -1.57 -0.15
CA ALA A 196 -7.29 -1.16 1.25
C ALA A 196 -8.64 -1.61 1.85
N ALA A 197 -9.74 -1.46 1.11
CA ALA A 197 -11.06 -1.94 1.52
C ALA A 197 -11.09 -3.46 1.75
N SER A 198 -10.42 -4.24 0.88
CA SER A 198 -10.26 -5.70 1.05
C SER A 198 -9.53 -6.06 2.35
N ILE A 199 -8.49 -5.33 2.72
CA ILE A 199 -7.75 -5.56 3.98
C ILE A 199 -8.60 -5.21 5.20
N MET A 200 -9.35 -4.11 5.14
CA MET A 200 -10.26 -3.72 6.22
C MET A 200 -11.40 -4.75 6.39
N ALA A 201 -11.99 -5.21 5.28
CA ALA A 201 -13.03 -6.23 5.29
C ALA A 201 -12.50 -7.57 5.83
N LEU A 202 -11.29 -7.98 5.43
CA LEU A 202 -10.62 -9.18 5.95
C LEU A 202 -10.46 -9.15 7.47
N ASN A 203 -10.20 -7.96 8.03
CA ASN A 203 -10.08 -7.80 9.46
C ASN A 203 -11.43 -7.78 10.19
N GLY A 204 -12.56 -7.71 9.48
CA GLY A 204 -13.90 -7.78 10.04
C GLY A 204 -14.65 -6.45 10.12
N PHE A 205 -14.16 -5.41 9.43
CA PHE A 205 -14.89 -4.15 9.28
C PHE A 205 -15.96 -4.24 8.20
N LYS A 206 -17.07 -3.52 8.41
CA LYS A 206 -18.10 -3.33 7.37
C LYS A 206 -17.67 -2.20 6.45
N ILE A 207 -17.71 -2.42 5.14
CA ILE A 207 -17.24 -1.46 4.13
C ILE A 207 -18.43 -0.75 3.48
N ILE A 208 -18.36 0.58 3.42
CA ILE A 208 -19.17 1.40 2.51
C ILE A 208 -18.21 2.05 1.52
N PHE A 209 -18.29 1.64 0.26
CA PHE A 209 -17.41 2.13 -0.79
C PHE A 209 -18.17 3.12 -1.67
N ILE A 210 -17.85 4.42 -1.57
CA ILE A 210 -18.56 5.50 -2.29
C ILE A 210 -18.04 5.65 -3.73
N GLY A 211 -16.83 5.18 -4.01
CA GLY A 211 -16.24 5.25 -5.35
C GLY A 211 -15.32 6.46 -5.55
N PRO A 212 -14.92 6.71 -6.81
CA PRO A 212 -14.00 7.79 -7.15
C PRO A 212 -14.66 9.18 -7.12
N GLN A 213 -13.85 10.24 -7.05
CA GLN A 213 -14.27 11.64 -7.23
C GLN A 213 -15.46 12.12 -6.35
N THR A 214 -15.52 11.70 -5.10
CA THR A 214 -16.66 12.04 -4.22
C THR A 214 -16.47 13.44 -3.59
N PRO A 215 -17.46 14.35 -3.70
CA PRO A 215 -17.42 15.64 -3.01
C PRO A 215 -17.25 15.51 -1.49
N LEU A 216 -16.51 16.42 -0.86
CA LEU A 216 -16.19 16.33 0.58
C LEU A 216 -17.44 16.32 1.47
N THR A 217 -18.46 17.08 1.10
CA THR A 217 -19.76 17.14 1.80
C THR A 217 -20.51 15.82 1.72
N ASP A 218 -20.40 15.09 0.61
CA ASP A 218 -21.04 13.78 0.46
C ASP A 218 -20.28 12.69 1.23
N ILE A 219 -18.94 12.78 1.29
CA ILE A 219 -18.13 11.93 2.17
C ILE A 219 -18.55 12.15 3.63
N GLN A 220 -18.68 13.41 4.06
CA GLN A 220 -19.15 13.77 5.40
C GLN A 220 -20.56 13.22 5.67
N ALA A 221 -21.51 13.46 4.77
CA ALA A 221 -22.89 13.01 4.93
C ALA A 221 -22.97 11.49 5.04
N CYS A 222 -22.22 10.76 4.20
CA CYS A 222 -22.14 9.30 4.27
C CYS A 222 -21.53 8.82 5.59
N ALA A 223 -20.42 9.43 6.03
CA ALA A 223 -19.79 9.10 7.30
C ALA A 223 -20.73 9.32 8.49
N TRP A 224 -21.48 10.42 8.48
CA TRP A 224 -22.48 10.71 9.50
C TRP A 224 -23.64 9.71 9.50
N GLN A 225 -24.27 9.50 8.33
CA GLN A 225 -25.42 8.60 8.20
C GLN A 225 -25.08 7.16 8.58
N SER A 226 -23.88 6.70 8.24
CA SER A 226 -23.42 5.34 8.53
C SER A 226 -22.78 5.18 9.90
N GLN A 227 -22.66 6.26 10.68
CA GLN A 227 -21.93 6.26 11.96
C GLN A 227 -20.51 5.69 11.79
N ALA A 228 -19.82 6.14 10.73
CA ALA A 228 -18.54 5.62 10.33
C ALA A 228 -17.51 5.76 11.45
N TYR A 229 -16.85 4.64 11.75
CA TYR A 229 -15.73 4.59 12.67
C TYR A 229 -14.50 5.24 12.05
N ALA A 230 -14.27 5.00 10.76
CA ALA A 230 -13.22 5.68 10.02
C ALA A 230 -13.66 6.01 8.59
N VAL A 231 -13.03 7.05 8.03
CA VAL A 231 -13.01 7.34 6.60
C VAL A 231 -11.60 7.02 6.08
N LEU A 232 -11.53 6.14 5.10
CA LEU A 232 -10.31 5.71 4.42
C LEU A 232 -10.24 6.37 3.04
N LEU A 233 -9.12 7.03 2.78
CA LEU A 233 -8.87 7.79 1.55
C LEU A 233 -7.58 7.32 0.89
N SER A 234 -7.62 7.16 -0.43
CA SER A 234 -6.44 6.91 -1.25
C SER A 234 -6.00 8.21 -1.91
N CYS A 235 -4.71 8.53 -1.79
CA CYS A 235 -4.07 9.70 -2.38
C CYS A 235 -3.03 9.23 -3.40
N SER A 236 -3.33 9.38 -4.69
CA SER A 236 -2.39 9.06 -5.76
C SER A 236 -1.32 10.14 -5.93
N ILE A 237 -0.13 9.75 -6.41
CA ILE A 237 0.94 10.68 -6.76
C ILE A 237 0.58 11.62 -7.92
N THR A 238 -0.40 11.25 -8.74
CA THR A 238 -0.87 12.06 -9.87
C THR A 238 -1.72 13.25 -9.42
N THR A 239 -2.20 13.23 -8.18
CA THR A 239 -3.01 14.31 -7.61
C THR A 239 -2.08 15.41 -7.09
N SER A 240 -2.24 16.62 -7.63
CA SER A 240 -1.44 17.79 -7.26
C SER A 240 -1.50 18.06 -5.74
N HIS A 241 -0.33 18.10 -5.08
CA HIS A 241 -0.24 18.40 -3.66
C HIS A 241 -0.88 19.74 -3.26
N LYS A 242 -0.93 20.72 -4.18
CA LYS A 242 -1.53 22.04 -3.94
C LYS A 242 -3.04 21.94 -3.72
N ASP A 243 -3.69 20.96 -4.34
CA ASP A 243 -5.14 20.78 -4.29
C ASP A 243 -5.52 19.74 -3.22
N LEU A 244 -4.68 18.72 -3.02
CA LEU A 244 -4.91 17.67 -2.04
C LEU A 244 -4.89 18.18 -0.59
N PHE A 245 -3.90 19.00 -0.22
CA PHE A 245 -3.69 19.41 1.17
C PHE A 245 -4.88 20.22 1.74
N PRO A 246 -5.42 21.25 1.03
CA PRO A 246 -6.62 21.95 1.48
C PRO A 246 -7.84 21.05 1.60
N MET A 247 -8.04 20.10 0.68
CA MET A 247 -9.18 19.17 0.72
C MET A 247 -9.13 18.25 1.94
N LEU A 248 -7.95 17.75 2.31
CA LEU A 248 -7.79 16.90 3.50
C LEU A 248 -8.07 17.67 4.80
N ILE A 249 -7.58 18.91 4.92
CA ILE A 249 -7.86 19.76 6.08
C ILE A 249 -9.36 20.04 6.19
N GLU A 250 -9.98 20.42 5.07
CA GLU A 250 -11.40 20.75 5.06
C GLU A 250 -12.26 19.52 5.40
N LEU A 251 -11.95 18.35 4.83
CA LEU A 251 -12.65 17.11 5.16
C LEU A 251 -12.47 16.73 6.64
N ARG A 252 -11.27 16.89 7.20
CA ARG A 252 -11.04 16.65 8.62
C ARG A 252 -11.89 17.56 9.50
N ARG A 253 -12.08 18.83 9.13
CA ARG A 253 -12.95 19.79 9.82
C ARG A 253 -14.43 19.42 9.73
N LEU A 254 -14.86 18.86 8.60
CA LEU A 254 -16.24 18.42 8.38
C LEU A 254 -16.58 17.13 9.13
N LEU A 255 -15.63 16.21 9.27
CA LEU A 255 -15.83 14.93 9.94
C LEU A 255 -15.87 15.07 11.47
N PRO A 256 -16.75 14.33 12.18
CA PRO A 256 -16.76 14.30 13.65
C PRO A 256 -15.37 13.94 14.22
N PRO A 257 -14.92 14.57 15.34
CA PRO A 257 -13.62 14.26 15.95
C PRO A 257 -13.44 12.79 16.33
N SER A 258 -14.55 12.08 16.59
CA SER A 258 -14.56 10.64 16.90
C SER A 258 -14.35 9.74 15.68
N THR A 259 -14.60 10.24 14.46
CA THR A 259 -14.38 9.49 13.22
C THR A 259 -12.91 9.59 12.84
N GLN A 260 -12.23 8.46 12.79
CA GLN A 260 -10.84 8.38 12.33
C GLN A 260 -10.74 8.77 10.86
N MET A 261 -9.71 9.50 10.48
CA MET A 261 -9.44 9.84 9.08
C MET A 261 -8.10 9.22 8.70
N ILE A 262 -8.14 8.29 7.76
CA ILE A 262 -6.99 7.48 7.36
C ILE A 262 -6.67 7.80 5.90
N ILE A 263 -5.43 8.18 5.65
CA ILE A 263 -4.92 8.43 4.29
C ILE A 263 -3.81 7.44 3.97
N GLY A 264 -3.77 6.98 2.72
CA GLY A 264 -2.70 6.15 2.20
C GLY A 264 -2.43 6.44 0.72
N GLY A 265 -1.50 5.71 0.14
CA GLY A 265 -1.08 5.90 -1.24
C GLY A 265 0.16 6.80 -1.39
N SER A 266 0.79 6.73 -2.55
CA SER A 266 2.08 7.37 -2.83
C SER A 266 2.05 8.90 -2.78
N GLY A 267 0.87 9.52 -2.94
CA GLY A 267 0.68 10.97 -2.83
C GLY A 267 0.28 11.46 -1.44
N ALA A 268 0.10 10.57 -0.45
CA ALA A 268 -0.38 10.96 0.88
C ALA A 268 0.64 11.86 1.61
N PRO A 269 0.25 13.09 2.03
CA PRO A 269 1.14 13.99 2.76
C PRO A 269 1.55 13.40 4.11
N SER A 270 2.74 13.79 4.57
CA SER A 270 3.26 13.42 5.89
C SER A 270 2.83 14.44 6.96
N ASN A 271 2.69 13.97 8.20
CA ASN A 271 2.52 14.79 9.41
C ASN A 271 1.34 15.77 9.33
N MET A 272 0.12 15.25 9.29
CA MET A 272 -1.11 16.04 9.44
C MET A 272 -1.76 15.79 10.79
N ASP A 273 -2.19 16.85 11.46
CA ASP A 273 -2.87 16.75 12.76
C ASP A 273 -4.20 16.01 12.62
N ASN A 274 -4.46 15.05 13.52
CA ASN A 274 -5.70 14.27 13.58
C ASN A 274 -6.03 13.48 12.30
N ILE A 275 -5.01 13.16 11.49
CA ILE A 275 -5.12 12.30 10.31
C ILE A 275 -4.06 11.20 10.40
N VAL A 276 -4.50 9.96 10.35
CA VAL A 276 -3.63 8.78 10.36
C VAL A 276 -3.10 8.54 8.96
N ARG A 277 -1.77 8.54 8.80
CA ARG A 277 -1.12 8.16 7.55
C ARG A 277 -0.70 6.70 7.62
N ILE A 278 -1.07 5.94 6.59
CA ILE A 278 -0.66 4.55 6.39
C ILE A 278 0.26 4.48 5.17
N GLY A 279 1.48 4.00 5.38
CA GLY A 279 2.51 3.90 4.37
C GLY A 279 2.38 2.67 3.45
N ASP A 280 1.85 1.57 3.98
CA ASP A 280 1.64 0.34 3.22
C ASP A 280 0.49 -0.53 3.76
N PHE A 281 0.20 -1.61 3.05
CA PHE A 281 -0.88 -2.54 3.37
C PHE A 281 -0.64 -3.40 4.61
N ASN A 282 0.63 -3.65 5.00
CA ASN A 282 0.93 -4.37 6.25
C ASN A 282 0.66 -3.48 7.46
N GLU A 283 1.01 -2.20 7.36
CA GLU A 283 0.68 -1.18 8.35
C GLU A 283 -0.85 -1.03 8.48
N LEU A 284 -1.58 -1.01 7.36
CA LEU A 284 -3.05 -0.97 7.37
C LEU A 284 -3.63 -2.18 8.11
N SER A 285 -3.15 -3.39 7.81
CA SER A 285 -3.62 -4.61 8.44
C SER A 285 -3.33 -4.61 9.95
N SER A 286 -2.14 -4.15 10.35
CA SER A 286 -1.75 -4.03 11.75
C SER A 286 -2.63 -3.02 12.50
N TRP A 287 -2.92 -1.87 11.87
CA TRP A 287 -3.86 -0.88 12.39
C TRP A 287 -5.25 -1.50 12.58
N ALA A 288 -5.76 -2.19 11.56
CA ALA A 288 -7.09 -2.81 11.60
C ALA A 288 -7.22 -3.87 12.70
N ALA A 289 -6.22 -4.75 12.83
CA ALA A 289 -6.19 -5.81 13.83
C ALA A 289 -6.13 -5.27 15.26
N HIS A 290 -5.39 -4.17 15.49
CA HIS A 290 -5.30 -3.52 16.80
C HIS A 290 -6.65 -2.93 17.23
N HIS A 291 -7.29 -2.14 16.36
CA HIS A 291 -8.54 -1.45 16.72
C HIS A 291 -9.70 -2.42 16.91
N ILE A 292 -9.74 -3.56 16.20
CA ILE A 292 -10.77 -4.57 16.46
C ILE A 292 -10.59 -5.25 17.81
N LYS A 293 -9.35 -5.48 18.27
CA LYS A 293 -9.11 -6.01 19.62
C LYS A 293 -9.56 -5.05 20.70
N GLU A 294 -9.27 -3.76 20.56
CA GLU A 294 -9.73 -2.73 21.50
C GLU A 294 -11.26 -2.64 21.55
N LEU A 295 -11.91 -2.70 20.39
CA LEU A 295 -13.37 -2.69 20.28
C LEU A 295 -14.01 -3.92 20.96
N LYS A 296 -13.39 -5.10 20.86
CA LYS A 296 -13.88 -6.31 21.54
C LYS A 296 -13.63 -6.26 23.06
N GLY A 297 -12.43 -5.85 23.49
CA GLY A 297 -12.08 -5.73 24.90
C GLY A 297 -12.92 -4.69 25.65
N SER A 298 -13.34 -3.63 24.96
CA SER A 298 -14.26 -2.63 25.53
C SER A 298 -15.66 -3.20 25.75
N ILE A 299 -16.13 -4.14 24.92
CA ILE A 299 -17.47 -4.74 25.06
C ILE A 299 -17.51 -5.73 26.23
N GLU A 300 -16.42 -6.45 26.50
CA GLU A 300 -16.33 -7.41 27.61
C GLU A 300 -16.31 -6.71 28.98
N GLN A 301 -15.69 -5.53 29.09
CA GLN A 301 -15.63 -4.75 30.34
C GLN A 301 -16.95 -4.04 30.73
N PHE A 302 -17.92 -3.95 29.83
CA PHE A 302 -19.26 -3.39 30.13
C PHE A 302 -20.30 -4.45 30.51
N ASN A 303 -19.95 -5.75 30.43
CA ASN A 303 -20.82 -6.87 30.77
C ASN A 303 -20.44 -7.55 32.09
N GLU A 304 -19.48 -7.00 32.85
CA GLU A 304 -19.17 -7.34 34.25
C GLU A 304 -19.69 -6.25 35.19
#